data_AF-A0A529WUP2-F1
#
_entry.id   AF-A0A529WUP2-F1
#
_cell.length_a   1.000
_cell.length_b   1.000
_cell.length_c   1.000
_cell.angle_alpha   90.00
_cell.angle_beta   90.00
_cell.angle_gamma   90.00
#
_symmetry.space_group_name_H-M   'P 1'
#
loop_
_entity.id
_entity.type
_entity.pdbx_description
1 polymer ?
#
loop_
_entity_poly.entity_id
_entity_poly.type
_entity_poly.pdbx_seq_one_letter_code
_entity_poly.pdbx_strand_id
1 'polypeptide(L)'
;LKNNYFAWQAFARRYPQPGEAALPAYLEQRNYKTIRDNIDRVAIHHANLIKFLAAKDAGSVDRFVLLDAQDWMTDDLLNALWTEITRTASVGARVIFRTAAEPSLLPGRVSSSLLDQWTYEADASREFSAKDRSAIYGGFHLYVKRAA
;
A
#
# COMPACT_ATOMS: atom_id res chain seq x y z
N LEU A 1 -4.40 18.14 15.26
CA LEU A 1 -3.98 18.88 14.05
C LEU A 1 -2.46 18.94 13.86
N LYS A 2 -1.68 19.43 14.84
CA LYS A 2 -0.23 19.69 14.66
C LYS A 2 0.61 18.55 14.07
N ASN A 3 0.28 17.28 14.29
CA ASN A 3 1.05 16.13 13.78
C ASN A 3 0.40 15.39 12.59
N ASN A 4 -0.74 15.88 12.11
CA ASN A 4 -1.49 15.28 11.02
C ASN A 4 -1.58 16.29 9.86
N TYR A 5 -0.64 16.17 8.91
CA TYR A 5 -0.57 17.06 7.75
C TYR A 5 -1.77 16.90 6.79
N PHE A 6 -2.47 15.76 6.79
CA PHE A 6 -3.71 15.57 6.02
C PHE A 6 -4.82 16.46 6.57
N ALA A 7 -5.07 16.35 7.88
CA ALA A 7 -6.05 17.20 8.55
C ALA A 7 -5.68 18.68 8.42
N TRP A 8 -4.39 19.03 8.55
CA TRP A 8 -3.94 20.40 8.30
C TRP A 8 -4.32 20.90 6.92
N GLN A 9 -3.99 20.15 5.86
CA GLN A 9 -4.33 20.53 4.49
C GLN A 9 -5.84 20.67 4.26
N ALA A 10 -6.64 19.77 4.85
CA ALA A 10 -8.10 19.83 4.72
C ALA A 10 -8.70 21.12 5.32
N PHE A 11 -8.22 21.56 6.49
CA PHE A 11 -8.78 22.72 7.19
C PHE A 11 -8.11 24.05 6.79
N ALA A 12 -6.78 24.08 6.71
CA ALA A 12 -6.03 25.31 6.46
C ALA A 12 -5.87 25.62 4.96
N ARG A 13 -6.04 24.62 4.07
CA ARG A 13 -5.89 24.74 2.60
C ARG A 13 -4.55 25.34 2.16
N ARG A 14 -3.52 25.14 2.95
CA ARG A 14 -2.13 25.55 2.70
C ARG A 14 -1.18 24.67 3.51
N TYR A 15 0.10 24.66 3.14
CA TYR A 15 1.12 24.07 4.00
C TYR A 15 1.33 24.91 5.28
N PRO A 16 1.73 24.28 6.40
CA PRO A 16 2.08 25.00 7.61
C PRO A 16 3.34 25.84 7.41
N GLN A 17 3.34 27.04 8.00
CA GLN A 17 4.54 27.83 8.23
C GLN A 17 5.36 27.21 9.36
N PRO A 18 6.66 27.54 9.49
CA PRO A 18 7.48 27.06 10.59
C PRO A 18 6.82 27.29 11.96
N GLY A 19 6.68 26.21 12.75
CA GLY A 19 6.08 26.25 14.10
C GLY A 19 4.57 26.03 14.16
N GLU A 20 3.84 26.02 13.04
CA GLU A 20 2.39 25.85 13.05
C GLU A 20 1.95 24.38 13.16
N ALA A 21 2.51 23.52 12.32
CA ALA A 21 2.27 22.07 12.30
C ALA A 21 3.39 21.33 11.55
N ALA A 22 3.37 20.00 11.65
CA ALA A 22 4.25 19.11 10.90
C ALA A 22 3.91 19.15 9.41
N LEU A 23 4.96 19.18 8.58
CA LEU A 23 4.87 18.98 7.15
C LEU A 23 4.73 17.48 6.83
N PRO A 24 4.27 17.13 5.61
CA PRO A 24 4.55 15.81 5.07
C PRO A 24 6.07 15.56 5.06
N ALA A 25 6.49 14.34 5.37
CA ALA A 25 7.92 14.01 5.50
C ALA A 25 8.74 14.41 4.26
N TYR A 26 8.17 14.30 3.06
CA TYR A 26 8.84 14.66 1.80
C TYR A 26 9.01 16.17 1.58
N LEU A 27 8.38 17.03 2.39
CA LEU A 27 8.55 18.48 2.37
C LEU A 27 9.38 19.00 3.55
N GLU A 28 9.77 18.14 4.50
CA GLU A 28 10.62 18.55 5.61
C GLU A 28 12.07 18.73 5.13
N GLN A 29 12.66 19.90 5.40
CA GLN A 29 14.03 20.25 4.98
C GLN A 29 15.08 19.18 5.36
N ARG A 30 14.94 18.58 6.55
CA ARG A 30 15.85 17.52 7.02
C ARG A 30 15.87 16.27 6.12
N ASN A 31 14.81 16.01 5.36
CA ASN A 31 14.69 14.86 4.47
C ASN A 31 15.10 15.17 3.04
N TYR A 32 15.25 16.46 2.67
CA TYR A 32 15.51 16.87 1.29
C TYR A 32 16.75 16.22 0.68
N LYS A 33 17.89 16.29 1.38
CA LYS A 33 19.15 15.70 0.89
C LYS A 33 19.01 14.19 0.67
N THR A 34 18.41 13.49 1.63
CA THR A 34 18.19 12.04 1.55
C THR A 34 17.33 11.67 0.35
N ILE A 35 16.21 12.39 0.12
CA ILE A 35 15.31 12.12 -1.01
C ILE A 35 16.03 12.40 -2.33
N ARG A 36 16.68 13.56 -2.45
CA ARG A 36 17.39 13.97 -3.67
C ARG A 36 18.49 12.98 -4.05
N ASP A 37 19.27 12.52 -3.08
CA ASP A 37 20.40 11.61 -3.31
C ASP A 37 19.96 10.16 -3.62
N ASN A 38 18.65 9.84 -3.58
CA ASN A 38 18.10 8.51 -3.91
C ASN A 38 17.15 8.53 -5.13
N ILE A 39 17.09 9.63 -5.87
CA ILE A 39 16.15 9.76 -7.01
C ILE A 39 16.45 8.76 -8.14
N ASP A 40 17.71 8.35 -8.27
CA ASP A 40 18.19 7.34 -9.22
C ASP A 40 17.66 5.92 -8.91
N ARG A 41 17.10 5.70 -7.72
CA ARG A 41 16.49 4.43 -7.31
C ARG A 41 14.99 4.35 -7.61
N VAL A 42 14.41 5.41 -8.18
CA VAL A 42 12.98 5.48 -8.48
C VAL A 42 12.76 5.25 -9.98
N ALA A 43 11.94 4.26 -10.31
CA ALA A 43 11.46 4.05 -11.67
C ALA A 43 9.96 4.35 -11.74
N ILE A 44 9.54 5.08 -12.77
CA ILE A 44 8.13 5.35 -13.06
C ILE A 44 7.74 4.53 -14.28
N HIS A 45 6.67 3.75 -14.14
CA HIS A 45 6.14 2.92 -15.22
C HIS A 45 4.73 3.39 -15.57
N HIS A 46 4.54 3.81 -16.83
CA HIS A 46 3.21 4.00 -17.39
C HIS A 46 2.73 2.66 -17.97
N ALA A 47 2.12 1.83 -17.13
CA ALA A 47 1.70 0.48 -17.49
C ALA A 47 0.50 0.01 -16.67
N ASN A 48 -0.20 -1.00 -17.18
CA ASN A 48 -1.13 -1.78 -16.37
C ASN A 48 -0.33 -2.64 -15.37
N LEU A 49 -0.71 -2.60 -14.08
CA LEU A 49 0.03 -3.26 -13.01
C LEU A 49 0.14 -4.78 -13.19
N ILE A 50 -0.92 -5.45 -13.63
CA ILE A 50 -0.92 -6.91 -13.85
C ILE A 50 0.10 -7.25 -14.95
N LYS A 51 0.07 -6.52 -16.08
CA LYS A 51 1.04 -6.72 -17.17
C LYS A 51 2.48 -6.41 -16.72
N PHE A 52 2.66 -5.38 -15.90
CA PHE A 52 3.96 -5.04 -15.33
C PHE A 52 4.51 -6.18 -14.48
N LEU A 53 3.71 -6.73 -13.56
CA LEU A 53 4.12 -7.87 -12.73
C LEU A 53 4.34 -9.14 -13.56
N ALA A 54 3.50 -9.41 -14.57
CA ALA A 54 3.67 -10.53 -15.50
C ALA A 54 5.03 -10.53 -16.21
N ALA A 55 5.59 -9.35 -16.51
CA ALA A 55 6.91 -9.21 -17.12
C ALA A 55 8.08 -9.35 -16.13
N LYS A 56 7.82 -9.48 -14.82
CA LYS A 56 8.86 -9.64 -13.79
C LYS A 56 9.14 -11.11 -13.50
N ASP A 57 10.39 -11.37 -13.12
CA ASP A 57 10.82 -12.69 -12.66
C ASP A 57 10.08 -13.11 -11.38
N ALA A 58 9.90 -14.42 -11.23
CA ALA A 58 9.32 -14.99 -10.02
C ALA A 58 10.20 -14.66 -8.80
N GLY A 59 9.59 -14.34 -7.66
CA GLY A 59 10.33 -14.01 -6.44
C GLY A 59 11.12 -12.69 -6.44
N SER A 60 10.92 -11.81 -7.44
CA SER A 60 11.69 -10.57 -7.61
C SER A 60 11.14 -9.33 -6.88
N VAL A 61 9.99 -9.43 -6.19
CA VAL A 61 9.33 -8.29 -5.52
C VAL A 61 9.16 -8.57 -4.02
N ASP A 62 9.65 -7.65 -3.20
CA ASP A 62 9.63 -7.75 -1.75
C ASP A 62 8.41 -7.06 -1.11
N ARG A 63 7.95 -5.92 -1.67
CA ARG A 63 6.84 -5.14 -1.10
C ARG A 63 5.88 -4.67 -2.18
N PHE A 64 4.58 -4.84 -1.91
CA PHE A 64 3.49 -4.33 -2.73
C PHE A 64 2.70 -3.32 -1.90
N VAL A 65 2.60 -2.08 -2.38
CA VAL A 65 1.85 -1.02 -1.72
C VAL A 65 0.74 -0.57 -2.65
N LEU A 66 -0.49 -0.98 -2.35
CA LEU A 66 -1.66 -0.70 -3.16
C LEU A 66 -2.59 0.27 -2.42
N LEU A 67 -3.46 0.91 -3.20
CA LEU A 67 -4.60 1.70 -2.72
C LEU A 67 -5.90 0.89 -2.87
N ASP A 68 -7.03 1.57 -2.79
CA ASP A 68 -8.41 1.07 -2.90
C ASP A 68 -8.82 0.64 -4.33
N ALA A 69 -7.90 0.63 -5.30
CA ALA A 69 -8.21 0.22 -6.68
C ALA A 69 -8.85 -1.19 -6.75
N GLN A 70 -8.53 -2.06 -5.79
CA GLN A 70 -9.07 -3.43 -5.70
C GLN A 70 -10.58 -3.46 -5.42
N ASP A 71 -11.15 -2.46 -4.73
CA ASP A 71 -12.59 -2.40 -4.44
C ASP A 71 -13.44 -2.36 -5.72
N TRP A 72 -12.85 -1.83 -6.80
CA TRP A 72 -13.50 -1.62 -8.10
C TRP A 72 -13.15 -2.70 -9.14
N MET A 73 -12.34 -3.70 -8.78
CA MET A 73 -11.99 -4.80 -9.68
C MET A 73 -13.06 -5.89 -9.66
N THR A 74 -13.27 -6.56 -10.79
CA THR A 74 -14.03 -7.81 -10.84
C THR A 74 -13.23 -8.95 -10.21
N ASP A 75 -13.89 -10.06 -9.88
CA ASP A 75 -13.22 -11.22 -9.28
C ASP A 75 -12.14 -11.81 -10.22
N ASP A 76 -12.38 -11.81 -11.53
CA ASP A 76 -11.37 -12.22 -12.52
C ASP A 76 -10.13 -11.33 -12.49
N LEU A 77 -10.31 -10.01 -12.39
CA LEU A 77 -9.18 -9.07 -12.31
C LEU A 77 -8.44 -9.18 -10.97
N LEU A 78 -9.16 -9.40 -9.87
CA LEU A 78 -8.55 -9.65 -8.57
C LEU A 78 -7.70 -10.93 -8.59
N ASN A 79 -8.22 -12.03 -9.13
CA ASN A 79 -7.48 -13.28 -9.24
C ASN A 79 -6.27 -13.14 -10.17
N ALA A 80 -6.39 -12.42 -11.30
CA ALA A 80 -5.26 -12.15 -12.18
C ALA A 80 -4.17 -11.32 -11.47
N LEU A 81 -4.56 -10.27 -10.74
CA LEU A 81 -3.63 -9.46 -9.95
C LEU A 81 -2.94 -10.28 -8.85
N TRP A 82 -3.71 -11.02 -8.05
CA TRP A 82 -3.17 -11.79 -6.93
C TRP A 82 -2.34 -12.99 -7.39
N THR A 83 -2.60 -13.55 -8.57
CA THR A 83 -1.72 -14.54 -9.21
C THR A 83 -0.34 -13.94 -9.47
N GLU A 84 -0.28 -12.77 -10.11
CA GLU A 84 1.01 -12.14 -10.43
C GLU A 84 1.73 -11.58 -9.21
N ILE A 85 1.01 -11.02 -8.24
CA ILE A 85 1.57 -10.67 -6.92
C ILE A 85 2.18 -11.91 -6.28
N THR A 86 1.45 -13.02 -6.22
CA THR A 86 1.93 -14.24 -5.58
C THR A 86 3.14 -14.84 -6.30
N ARG A 87 3.14 -14.88 -7.63
CA ARG A 87 4.27 -15.40 -8.41
C ARG A 87 5.53 -14.55 -8.25
N THR A 88 5.40 -13.23 -8.31
CA THR A 88 6.54 -12.29 -8.23
C THR A 88 7.02 -12.04 -6.81
N ALA A 89 6.22 -12.34 -5.80
CA ALA A 89 6.57 -12.12 -4.40
C ALA A 89 7.75 -12.98 -3.93
N SER A 90 8.79 -12.35 -3.37
CA SER A 90 9.90 -13.00 -2.69
C SER A 90 9.44 -13.69 -1.39
N VAL A 91 10.31 -14.53 -0.80
CA VAL A 91 10.05 -15.09 0.54
C VAL A 91 9.89 -13.94 1.55
N GLY A 92 8.85 -14.02 2.40
CA GLY A 92 8.55 -12.97 3.39
C GLY A 92 8.10 -11.63 2.79
N ALA A 93 7.72 -11.61 1.50
CA ALA A 93 7.16 -10.42 0.88
C ALA A 93 5.88 -9.96 1.59
N ARG A 94 5.57 -8.67 1.48
CA ARG A 94 4.39 -8.07 2.13
C ARG A 94 3.55 -7.33 1.12
N VAL A 95 2.24 -7.52 1.21
CA VAL A 95 1.24 -6.73 0.50
C VAL A 95 0.52 -5.88 1.53
N ILE A 96 0.53 -4.57 1.34
CA ILE A 96 -0.37 -3.66 2.05
C ILE A 96 -1.33 -3.01 1.06
N PHE A 97 -2.59 -2.91 1.46
CA PHE A 97 -3.59 -2.18 0.69
C PHE A 97 -4.62 -1.54 1.62
N ARG A 98 -5.36 -0.58 1.07
CA ARG A 98 -6.50 0.06 1.75
C ARG A 98 -7.78 -0.26 1.01
N THR A 99 -8.90 -0.12 1.70
CA THR A 99 -10.24 -0.41 1.18
C THR A 99 -11.23 0.68 1.56
N ALA A 100 -12.29 0.82 0.78
CA ALA A 100 -13.41 1.70 1.11
C ALA A 100 -14.16 1.24 2.36
N ALA A 101 -14.35 -0.07 2.54
CA ALA A 101 -14.98 -0.66 3.72
C ALA A 101 -13.94 -1.22 4.72
N GLU A 102 -14.33 -1.45 5.97
CA GLU A 102 -13.45 -2.03 6.99
C GLU A 102 -12.98 -3.47 6.70
N PRO A 103 -13.84 -4.43 6.30
CA PRO A 103 -13.38 -5.79 6.04
C PRO A 103 -12.56 -5.86 4.74
N SER A 104 -11.57 -6.75 4.73
CA SER A 104 -10.83 -7.09 3.50
C SER A 104 -11.80 -7.62 2.46
N LEU A 105 -11.71 -7.12 1.22
CA LEU A 105 -12.54 -7.58 0.11
C LEU A 105 -12.12 -8.95 -0.45
N LEU A 106 -10.97 -9.49 -0.04
CA LEU A 106 -10.37 -10.65 -0.72
C LEU A 106 -11.05 -11.98 -0.40
N PRO A 107 -11.41 -12.30 0.86
CA PRO A 107 -12.08 -13.56 1.17
C PRO A 107 -13.40 -13.69 0.39
N GLY A 108 -13.55 -14.82 -0.31
CA GLY A 108 -14.71 -15.08 -1.17
C GLY A 108 -14.63 -14.50 -2.58
N ARG A 109 -13.70 -13.59 -2.87
CA ARG A 109 -13.49 -12.98 -4.20
C ARG A 109 -12.19 -13.45 -4.87
N VAL A 110 -11.16 -13.74 -4.08
CA VAL A 110 -9.90 -14.34 -4.53
C VAL A 110 -9.87 -15.82 -4.18
N SER A 111 -9.36 -16.65 -5.08
CA SER A 111 -9.20 -18.10 -4.88
C SER A 111 -8.51 -18.41 -3.55
N SER A 112 -9.04 -19.38 -2.80
CA SER A 112 -8.43 -19.85 -1.55
C SER A 112 -7.00 -20.36 -1.78
N SER A 113 -6.74 -21.05 -2.90
CA SER A 113 -5.40 -21.53 -3.23
C SER A 113 -4.34 -20.43 -3.38
N LEU A 114 -4.76 -19.21 -3.75
CA LEU A 114 -3.88 -18.05 -3.74
C LEU A 114 -3.74 -17.50 -2.32
N LEU A 115 -4.86 -17.28 -1.61
CA LEU A 115 -4.86 -16.70 -0.27
C LEU A 115 -4.16 -17.58 0.78
N ASP A 116 -4.17 -18.90 0.62
CA ASP A 116 -3.53 -19.86 1.52
C ASP A 116 -2.00 -19.75 1.51
N GLN A 117 -1.42 -19.11 0.50
CA GLN A 117 0.01 -18.80 0.41
C GLN A 117 0.39 -17.54 1.21
N TRP A 118 -0.61 -16.86 1.80
CA TRP A 118 -0.44 -15.65 2.57
C TRP A 118 -0.99 -15.82 4.00
N THR A 119 -0.40 -15.08 4.93
CA THR A 119 -0.91 -14.89 6.28
C THR A 119 -1.53 -13.51 6.36
N TYR A 120 -2.81 -13.43 6.67
CA TYR A 120 -3.47 -12.16 6.95
C TYR A 120 -3.17 -11.73 8.39
N GLU A 121 -2.47 -10.61 8.53
CA GLU A 121 -2.08 -10.07 9.83
C GLU A 121 -3.23 -9.23 10.40
N ALA A 122 -4.28 -9.88 10.90
CA ALA A 122 -5.52 -9.22 11.29
C ALA A 122 -5.34 -8.17 12.41
N ASP A 123 -4.53 -8.47 13.42
CA ASP A 123 -4.31 -7.57 14.56
C ASP A 123 -3.50 -6.34 14.15
N ALA A 124 -2.41 -6.56 13.40
CA ALA A 124 -1.61 -5.46 12.84
C ALA A 124 -2.44 -4.61 11.87
N SER A 125 -3.30 -5.23 11.05
CA SER A 125 -4.21 -4.54 10.13
C SER A 125 -5.17 -3.59 10.87
N ARG A 126 -5.76 -4.04 11.99
CA ARG A 126 -6.60 -3.19 12.84
C ARG A 126 -5.80 -2.08 13.51
N GLU A 127 -4.62 -2.40 14.04
CA GLU A 127 -3.74 -1.42 14.68
C GLU A 127 -3.31 -0.32 13.69
N PHE A 128 -2.94 -0.69 12.46
CA PHE A 128 -2.55 0.26 11.43
C PHE A 128 -3.72 1.08 10.90
N SER A 129 -4.91 0.49 10.77
CA SER A 129 -6.14 1.22 10.46
C SER A 129 -6.40 2.32 11.50
N ALA A 130 -6.28 2.01 12.80
CA ALA A 130 -6.46 2.97 13.88
C ALA A 130 -5.41 4.10 13.90
N LYS A 131 -4.26 3.89 13.25
CA LYS A 131 -3.18 4.89 13.11
C LYS A 131 -3.26 5.66 11.79
N ASP A 132 -4.22 5.35 10.91
CA ASP A 132 -4.35 6.08 9.66
C ASP A 132 -4.67 7.56 9.93
N ARG A 133 -3.94 8.43 9.21
CA ARG A 133 -4.05 9.88 9.39
C ARG A 133 -4.92 10.54 8.34
N SER A 134 -5.23 9.85 7.25
CA SER A 134 -6.06 10.38 6.17
C SER A 134 -7.54 10.34 6.53
N ALA A 135 -7.97 9.30 7.25
CA ALA A 135 -9.37 8.99 7.56
C ALA A 135 -10.25 8.90 6.30
N ILE A 136 -9.66 8.57 5.14
CA ILE A 136 -10.36 8.40 3.85
C ILE A 136 -10.83 6.96 3.66
N TYR A 137 -10.09 6.00 4.19
CA TYR A 137 -10.31 4.56 3.96
C TYR A 137 -10.98 3.89 5.15
N GLY A 138 -11.83 2.90 4.87
CA GLY A 138 -12.47 2.07 5.89
C GLY A 138 -11.51 1.04 6.50
N GLY A 139 -10.54 0.54 5.72
CA GLY A 139 -9.62 -0.51 6.16
C GLY A 139 -8.18 -0.35 5.68
N PHE A 140 -7.24 -0.84 6.50
CA PHE A 140 -5.85 -1.11 6.14
C PHE A 140 -5.58 -2.60 6.32
N HIS A 141 -5.04 -3.26 5.30
CA HIS A 141 -4.81 -4.69 5.30
C HIS A 141 -3.35 -5.03 5.05
N LEU A 142 -2.81 -5.95 5.85
CA LEU A 142 -1.47 -6.51 5.69
C LEU A 142 -1.57 -8.02 5.45
N TYR A 143 -0.97 -8.46 4.35
CA TYR A 143 -0.72 -9.87 4.05
C TYR A 143 0.78 -10.12 3.96
N VAL A 144 1.24 -11.21 4.57
CA VAL A 144 2.64 -11.63 4.57
C VAL A 144 2.75 -12.98 3.85
N LYS A 145 3.67 -13.07 2.88
CA LYS A 145 3.88 -14.31 2.13
C LYS A 145 4.46 -15.37 3.06
N ARG A 146 3.84 -16.56 3.07
CA ARG A 146 4.33 -17.69 3.84
C ARG A 146 5.67 -18.18 3.27
N ALA A 147 6.51 -18.72 4.15
CA ALA A 147 7.64 -19.52 3.70
C ALA A 147 7.10 -20.76 2.97
N ALA A 148 7.75 -21.14 1.87
CA ALA A 148 7.47 -22.37 1.15
C ALA A 148 7.88 -23.60 1.97
#